data_AF-A0A7K1DLK7-F1
#
_entry.id   AF-A0A7K1DLK7-F1
#
_cell.length_a   1.000
_cell.length_b   1.000
_cell.length_c   1.000
_cell.angle_alpha   90.00
_cell.angle_beta   90.00
_cell.angle_gamma   90.00
#
_symmetry.space_group_name_H-M   'P 1'
#
loop_
_entity.id
_entity.type
_entity.pdbx_description
1 polymer ?
#
loop_
_entity_poly.entity_id
_entity_poly.type
_entity_poly.pdbx_seq_one_letter_code
_entity_poly.pdbx_strand_id
1 'polypeptide(L)'
;QAFQISKYVSFVGLMVAAFGIGFEFPVLLVFLQLAGVLKPRQLVQGWRVAIVVIVVIAAVITPSGDPITLLLLSVPLVIFYFLSILIGHLATRNRKDDD
;
A
#
# COMPACT_ATOMS: atom_id res chain seq x y z
N GLN A 1 17.32 14.41 27.93
CA GLN A 1 15.97 14.06 27.45
C GLN A 1 15.64 14.59 26.04
N ALA A 2 16.27 15.67 25.53
CA ALA A 2 16.03 16.19 24.18
C ALA A 2 16.40 15.22 23.01
N PHE A 3 17.41 14.36 23.20
CA PHE A 3 17.90 13.45 22.15
C PHE A 3 16.88 12.36 21.77
N GLN A 4 16.07 11.89 22.73
CA GLN A 4 15.04 10.87 22.48
C GLN A 4 13.83 11.45 21.74
N ILE A 5 13.47 12.70 22.04
CA ILE A 5 12.38 13.40 21.38
C ILE A 5 12.73 13.66 19.92
N SER A 6 13.97 14.08 19.62
CA SER A 6 14.43 14.28 18.25
C SER A 6 14.39 13.00 17.41
N LYS A 7 14.83 11.85 17.97
CA LYS A 7 14.73 10.55 17.30
C LYS A 7 13.29 10.12 17.06
N TYR A 8 12.41 10.30 18.06
CA TYR A 8 10.99 9.97 17.92
C TYR A 8 10.31 10.82 16.84
N VAL A 9 10.52 12.14 16.85
CA VAL A 9 9.94 13.05 15.85
C VAL A 9 10.45 12.74 14.45
N SER A 10 11.76 12.46 14.30
CA SER A 10 12.32 12.06 13.01
C SER A 10 11.73 10.74 12.51
N PHE A 11 11.58 9.75 13.39
CA PHE A 11 10.95 8.47 13.06
C PHE A 11 9.50 8.65 12.63
N VAL A 12 8.70 9.37 13.41
CA VAL A 12 7.29 9.65 13.06
C VAL A 12 7.19 10.43 11.75
N GLY A 13 8.07 11.43 11.54
CA GLY A 13 8.10 12.19 10.28
C GLY A 13 8.40 11.31 9.06
N LEU A 14 9.33 10.38 9.19
CA LEU A 14 9.65 9.40 8.14
C LEU A 14 8.46 8.47 7.88
N MET A 15 7.76 8.05 8.94
CA MET A 15 6.55 7.24 8.84
C MET A 15 5.43 7.98 8.10
N VAL A 16 5.16 9.25 8.45
CA VAL A 16 4.16 10.09 7.76
C VAL A 16 4.52 10.28 6.29
N ALA A 17 5.79 10.54 5.97
CA ALA A 17 6.25 10.67 4.58
C ALA A 17 6.06 9.36 3.79
N ALA A 18 6.40 8.21 4.38
CA ALA A 18 6.19 6.90 3.78
C ALA A 18 4.71 6.61 3.53
N PHE A 19 3.83 6.98 4.45
CA PHE A 19 2.38 6.88 4.29
C PHE A 19 1.86 7.78 3.17
N GLY A 20 2.36 9.02 3.06
CA GLY A 20 1.99 9.95 1.99
C GLY A 20 2.31 9.38 0.60
N ILE A 21 3.53 8.85 0.43
CA ILE A 21 3.94 8.17 -0.80
C ILE A 21 3.11 6.89 -1.02
N GLY A 22 2.84 6.14 0.04
CA GLY A 22 1.97 4.96 0.01
C GLY A 22 0.54 5.25 -0.44
N PHE A 23 0.02 6.46 -0.20
CA PHE A 23 -1.30 6.91 -0.66
C PHE A 23 -1.39 7.13 -2.18
N GLU A 24 -0.26 7.32 -2.86
CA GLU A 24 -0.21 7.39 -4.32
C GLU A 24 -0.36 6.01 -4.96
N PHE A 25 0.04 4.94 -4.26
CA PHE A 25 -0.03 3.57 -4.76
C PHE A 25 -1.45 3.16 -5.16
N PRO A 26 -2.51 3.47 -4.37
CA PRO A 26 -3.86 3.22 -4.80
C PRO A 26 -4.27 3.87 -6.10
N VAL A 27 -3.91 5.14 -6.26
CA VAL A 27 -4.24 5.95 -7.43
C VAL A 27 -3.53 5.38 -8.65
N LEU A 28 -2.25 5.00 -8.51
CA LEU A 28 -1.46 4.37 -9.56
C LEU A 28 -2.09 3.03 -10.00
N LEU A 29 -2.47 2.16 -9.07
CA LEU A 29 -3.09 0.88 -9.40
C LEU A 29 -4.44 1.06 -10.11
N VAL A 30 -5.26 2.00 -9.66
CA VAL A 30 -6.54 2.30 -10.34
C VAL A 30 -6.28 2.87 -11.72
N PHE A 31 -5.32 3.77 -11.87
CA PHE A 31 -4.94 4.34 -13.17
C PHE A 31 -4.48 3.26 -14.16
N LEU A 32 -3.63 2.33 -13.73
CA LEU A 32 -3.19 1.21 -14.56
C LEU A 32 -4.34 0.28 -14.96
N GLN A 33 -5.33 0.10 -14.08
CA GLN A 33 -6.56 -0.61 -14.42
C GLN A 33 -7.40 0.13 -15.46
N LEU A 34 -7.54 1.46 -15.32
CA LEU A 34 -8.25 2.29 -16.28
C LEU A 34 -7.56 2.38 -17.65
N ALA A 35 -6.23 2.31 -17.66
CA ALA A 35 -5.41 2.24 -18.88
C ALA A 35 -5.46 0.86 -19.57
N GLY A 36 -6.08 -0.15 -18.95
CA GLY A 36 -6.17 -1.51 -19.47
C GLY A 36 -4.87 -2.33 -19.30
N VAL A 37 -3.88 -1.80 -18.56
CA VAL A 37 -2.59 -2.48 -18.33
C VAL A 37 -2.72 -3.58 -17.29
N LEU A 38 -3.56 -3.37 -16.27
CA LEU A 38 -3.82 -4.33 -15.20
C LEU A 38 -5.31 -4.67 -15.15
N LYS A 39 -5.67 -5.96 -15.12
CA LYS A 39 -7.05 -6.37 -14.87
C LYS A 39 -7.29 -6.51 -13.36
N PRO A 40 -8.47 -6.11 -12.82
CA PRO A 40 -8.80 -6.33 -11.42
C PRO A 40 -8.67 -7.80 -10.99
N ARG A 41 -9.02 -8.75 -11.87
CA ARG A 41 -8.85 -10.19 -11.66
C ARG A 41 -7.39 -10.61 -11.40
N GLN A 42 -6.42 -10.01 -12.09
CA GLN A 42 -5.00 -10.31 -11.89
C GLN A 42 -4.53 -9.87 -10.50
N LEU A 43 -5.00 -8.70 -10.06
CA LEU A 43 -4.72 -8.20 -8.71
C LEU A 43 -5.35 -9.12 -7.66
N VAL A 44 -6.61 -9.54 -7.84
CA VAL A 44 -7.25 -10.49 -6.92
C VAL A 44 -6.50 -11.81 -6.84
N GLN A 45 -5.97 -12.35 -7.95
CA GLN A 45 -5.18 -13.59 -7.92
C GLN A 45 -3.81 -13.39 -7.26
N GLY A 46 -3.19 -12.22 -7.45
CA GLY A 46 -1.88 -11.85 -6.90
C GLY A 46 -1.88 -11.39 -5.44
N TRP A 47 -3.02 -11.38 -4.75
CA TRP A 47 -3.17 -10.77 -3.42
C TRP A 47 -2.15 -11.25 -2.38
N ARG A 48 -1.81 -12.55 -2.39
CA ARG A 48 -0.82 -13.12 -1.45
C ARG A 48 0.57 -12.53 -1.68
N VAL A 49 0.97 -12.39 -2.94
CA VAL A 49 2.25 -11.79 -3.32
C VAL A 49 2.27 -10.32 -2.94
N ALA A 50 1.17 -9.59 -3.18
CA ALA A 50 1.05 -8.19 -2.80
C ALA A 50 1.21 -7.99 -1.28
N ILE A 51 0.58 -8.83 -0.45
CA ILE A 51 0.76 -8.76 1.02
C ILE A 51 2.22 -8.99 1.41
N VAL A 52 2.88 -9.99 0.84
CA VAL A 52 4.31 -10.25 1.12
C VAL A 52 5.17 -9.05 0.74
N VAL A 53 4.96 -8.47 -0.44
CA VAL A 53 5.69 -7.29 -0.91
C VAL A 53 5.45 -6.09 0.03
N ILE A 54 4.20 -5.84 0.43
CA ILE A 54 3.85 -4.77 1.37
C ILE A 54 4.55 -4.97 2.72
N VAL A 55 4.54 -6.18 3.26
CA VAL A 55 5.19 -6.50 4.54
C VAL A 55 6.71 -6.35 4.44
N VAL A 56 7.33 -6.78 3.33
CA VAL A 56 8.77 -6.61 3.10
C VAL A 56 9.15 -5.13 3.01
N ILE A 57 8.39 -4.33 2.27
CA ILE A 57 8.60 -2.88 2.17
C ILE A 57 8.43 -2.23 3.54
N ALA A 58 7.37 -2.59 4.29
CA ALA A 58 7.13 -2.09 5.63
C ALA A 58 8.28 -2.41 6.60
N ALA A 59 8.82 -3.62 6.53
CA ALA A 59 9.96 -4.05 7.35
C ALA A 59 11.24 -3.25 7.03
N VAL A 60 11.47 -2.89 5.77
CA VAL A 60 12.62 -2.06 5.36
C VAL A 60 12.47 -0.62 5.85
N ILE A 61 11.24 -0.07 5.84
CA ILE A 61 10.96 1.30 6.27
C ILE A 61 11.00 1.43 7.80
N THR A 62 10.58 0.38 8.52
CA THR A 62 10.40 0.40 9.98
C THR A 62 11.73 0.13 10.69
N PRO A 63 12.39 1.11 11.31
CA PRO A 63 13.72 0.95 11.90
C PRO A 63 13.73 0.10 13.17
N SER A 64 12.60 0.04 13.89
CA SER A 64 12.48 -0.72 15.14
C SER A 64 12.28 -2.22 14.91
N GLY A 65 11.78 -2.63 13.74
CA GLY A 65 11.56 -4.02 13.37
C GLY A 65 10.61 -4.81 14.29
N ASP A 66 9.86 -4.13 15.18
CA ASP A 66 8.94 -4.79 16.09
C ASP A 66 7.60 -5.12 15.39
N PRO A 67 6.91 -6.20 15.81
CA PRO A 67 5.69 -6.63 15.12
C PRO A 67 4.56 -5.58 15.13
N ILE A 68 4.51 -4.72 16.15
CA ILE A 68 3.42 -3.76 16.31
C ILE A 68 3.57 -2.62 15.30
N THR A 69 4.75 -2.01 15.22
CA THR A 69 5.02 -0.92 14.28
C THR A 69 4.96 -1.40 12.83
N LEU A 70 5.44 -2.62 12.56
CA LEU A 70 5.36 -3.24 11.25
C LEU A 70 3.89 -3.42 10.83
N LEU A 71 3.04 -3.98 11.71
CA LEU A 71 1.61 -4.12 11.44
C LEU A 71 0.92 -2.76 11.27
N LEU A 72 1.32 -1.76 12.05
CA LEU A 72 0.79 -0.40 11.98
C LEU A 72 0.98 0.22 10.57
N LEU A 73 2.10 -0.10 9.92
CA LEU A 73 2.41 0.37 8.56
C LEU A 73 1.82 -0.57 7.49
N SER A 74 1.97 -1.88 7.63
CA SER A 74 1.55 -2.83 6.60
C SER A 74 0.03 -2.93 6.47
N VAL A 75 -0.73 -2.88 7.56
CA VAL A 75 -2.19 -3.05 7.53
C VAL A 75 -2.88 -1.99 6.66
N PRO A 76 -2.60 -0.69 6.82
CA PRO A 76 -3.16 0.34 5.93
C PRO A 76 -2.80 0.15 4.47
N LEU A 77 -1.55 -0.26 4.16
CA LEU A 77 -1.12 -0.51 2.79
C LEU A 77 -1.84 -1.72 2.16
N VAL A 78 -2.13 -2.77 2.95
CA VAL A 78 -2.95 -3.89 2.50
C VAL A 78 -4.39 -3.44 2.24
N ILE A 79 -4.96 -2.60 3.11
CA ILE A 79 -6.30 -2.03 2.90
C ILE A 79 -6.33 -1.22 1.59
N PHE A 80 -5.31 -0.40 1.35
CA PHE A 80 -5.13 0.38 0.13
C PHE A 80 -5.08 -0.48 -1.12
N TYR A 81 -4.36 -1.60 -1.08
CA TYR A 81 -4.33 -2.55 -2.17
C TYR A 81 -5.72 -3.10 -2.51
N PHE A 82 -6.47 -3.57 -1.51
CA PHE A 82 -7.83 -4.08 -1.74
C PHE A 82 -8.81 -2.98 -2.16
N LEU A 83 -8.64 -1.76 -1.64
CA LEU A 83 -9.44 -0.60 -2.04
C LEU A 83 -9.22 -0.26 -3.52
N SER A 84 -7.99 -0.33 -4.02
CA SER A 84 -7.69 -0.13 -5.44
C SER A 84 -8.31 -1.17 -6.35
N ILE A 85 -8.36 -2.42 -5.90
CA ILE A 85 -9.04 -3.49 -6.64
C ILE A 85 -10.53 -3.18 -6.69
N LEU A 86 -11.14 -2.82 -5.56
CA LEU A 86 -12.57 -2.50 -5.50
C LEU A 86 -12.93 -1.32 -6.39
N ILE A 87 -12.18 -0.22 -6.27
CA ILE A 87 -12.39 0.99 -7.09
C ILE A 87 -12.14 0.68 -8.56
N GLY A 88 -11.04 0.02 -8.89
CA GLY A 88 -10.70 -0.36 -10.25
C GLY A 88 -11.77 -1.23 -10.88
N HIS A 89 -12.23 -2.27 -10.18
CA HIS A 89 -13.30 -3.14 -10.64
C HIS A 89 -14.62 -2.37 -10.87
N LEU A 90 -15.02 -1.49 -9.95
CA LEU A 90 -16.22 -0.66 -10.13
C LEU A 90 -16.08 0.29 -11.32
N ALA A 91 -14.90 0.88 -11.51
CA ALA A 91 -14.64 1.84 -12.57
C ALA A 91 -14.51 1.19 -13.96
N THR A 92 -14.00 -0.05 -14.04
CA THR A 92 -13.85 -0.79 -15.30
C THR A 92 -15.03 -1.72 -15.60
N ARG A 93 -16.00 -1.89 -14.69
CA ARG A 93 -17.15 -2.81 -14.85
C ARG A 93 -17.95 -2.66 -16.15
N ASN A 94 -18.06 -1.45 -16.72
CA ASN A 94 -18.77 -1.23 -17.98
C ASN A 94 -17.90 -1.45 -19.23
N ARG A 95 -16.58 -1.58 -19.08
CA ARG A 95 -15.67 -2.04 -20.12
C ARG A 95 -15.65 -3.55 -20.08
N LYS A 96 -16.19 -4.18 -21.11
CA LYS A 96 -16.41 -5.63 -21.27
C LYS A 96 -15.08 -6.41 -21.46
N ASP A 97 -14.00 -5.97 -20.83
CA ASP A 97 -12.62 -6.43 -21.05
C ASP A 97 -12.16 -7.48 -20.00
N ASP A 98 -13.07 -7.95 -19.14
CA ASP A 98 -12.79 -8.85 -18.01
C ASP A 98 -12.88 -10.35 -18.35
N ASP A 99 -12.84 -10.71 -19.64
CA ASP A 99 -12.59 -12.09 -20.11
C ASP A 99 -11.09 -12.40 -20.19
#